data_AF-A0A7J6T9M1-F1
#
_entry.id   AF-A0A7J6T9M1-F1
#
_cell.length_a   1.000
_cell.length_b   1.000
_cell.length_c   1.000
_cell.angle_alpha   90.00
_cell.angle_beta   90.00
_cell.angle_gamma   90.00
#
_symmetry.space_group_name_H-M   'P 1'
#
loop_
_entity.id
_entity.type
_entity.pdbx_description
1 polymer ?
#
loop_
_entity_poly.entity_id
_entity_poly.type
_entity_poly.pdbx_seq_one_letter_code
_entity_poly.pdbx_strand_id
1 'polypeptide(L)'
;MDCDGSSSFYEVLSNSFEDSSNVTPIFFILSPGADPVKEVEALGRKVIQLQINVNYHNVAMGQGQDVVAMAKLDMGHKEGHWIMLQNIHLMPRWCTELEKKLDNFAIEGSHPNFRCFLSADPSNGIPIGILERSIKLTNEPPQGLLANLRRAFAFFNKEDFEERDSKVKSILFGLCHFHGVMLERKKFGPLGYNMMYPFSIGDLRDSASVLYNYLENASSVKVPWDDLRYIFGEIMYGGHIVDDWDRKLCLTYLEFFMHDELLDETELVPFTDPSKLSFLSPAPSSHEKYLEHIELMPVETPQFFGLHPNAEIG
;
A
#
# COMPACT_ATOMS: atom_id res chain seq x y z
N MET A 1 14.13 20.38 -4.29
CA MET A 1 12.92 20.84 -3.59
C MET A 1 11.97 19.68 -3.69
N ASP A 2 11.59 19.18 -2.52
CA ASP A 2 10.99 17.87 -2.31
C ASP A 2 9.71 17.64 -3.12
N CYS A 3 9.45 16.37 -3.41
CA CYS A 3 8.23 15.71 -2.96
C CYS A 3 8.38 14.20 -3.17
N ASP A 4 8.80 13.53 -2.11
CA ASP A 4 8.77 12.08 -1.92
C ASP A 4 7.34 11.54 -2.09
N GLY A 5 7.04 10.99 -3.26
CA GLY A 5 5.83 10.21 -3.52
C GLY A 5 5.97 8.73 -3.18
N SER A 6 7.13 8.30 -2.68
CA SER A 6 7.40 6.90 -2.32
C SER A 6 8.11 6.76 -0.99
N SER A 7 7.64 7.46 0.05
CA SER A 7 8.09 7.11 1.39
C SER A 7 7.59 5.71 1.72
N SER A 8 8.50 4.74 1.79
CA SER A 8 8.23 3.50 2.51
C SER A 8 7.59 3.87 3.85
N PHE A 9 6.59 3.14 4.34
CA PHE A 9 5.99 3.42 5.65
C PHE A 9 7.07 3.59 6.75
N TYR A 10 8.21 2.92 6.57
CA TYR A 10 9.42 3.11 7.38
C TYR A 10 9.98 4.55 7.37
N GLU A 11 10.02 5.23 6.23
CA GLU A 11 10.47 6.64 6.12
C GLU A 11 9.47 7.59 6.77
N VAL A 12 8.16 7.40 6.53
CA VAL A 12 7.11 8.18 7.20
C VAL A 12 7.24 8.02 8.72
N LEU A 13 7.42 6.79 9.19
CA LEU A 13 7.66 6.50 10.60
C LEU A 13 8.96 7.13 11.11
N SER A 14 10.04 7.07 10.33
CA SER A 14 11.33 7.66 10.71
C SER A 14 11.24 9.18 10.87
N ASN A 15 10.58 9.87 9.94
CA ASN A 15 10.36 11.32 10.02
C ASN A 15 9.45 11.67 11.20
N SER A 16 8.34 10.95 11.35
CA SER A 16 7.39 11.17 12.45
C SER A 16 7.99 10.86 13.83
N PHE A 17 9.00 9.99 13.88
CA PHE A 17 9.75 9.72 15.09
C PHE A 17 10.59 10.93 15.53
N GLU A 18 11.14 11.70 14.58
CA GLU A 18 11.88 12.94 14.89
C GLU A 18 10.98 14.00 15.53
N ASP A 19 9.70 14.05 15.12
CA ASP A 19 8.67 14.91 15.71
C ASP A 19 8.08 14.36 17.02
N SER A 20 8.29 13.08 17.31
CA SER A 20 7.79 12.42 18.52
C SER A 20 8.63 12.73 19.75
N SER A 21 8.02 12.57 20.93
CA SER A 21 8.69 12.84 22.20
C SER A 21 8.35 11.79 23.26
N ASN A 22 8.94 11.94 24.44
CA ASN A 22 8.61 11.17 25.63
C ASN A 22 7.21 11.47 26.21
N VAL A 23 6.48 12.45 25.66
CA VAL A 23 5.09 12.77 26.05
C VAL A 23 4.11 12.74 24.86
N THR A 24 4.62 12.57 23.64
CA THR A 24 3.86 12.55 22.38
C THR A 24 3.96 11.13 21.79
N PRO A 25 2.97 10.25 22.03
CA PRO A 25 2.96 8.91 21.46
C PRO A 25 2.81 8.93 19.93
N ILE A 26 3.24 7.84 19.29
CA ILE A 26 2.90 7.57 17.89
C ILE A 26 1.73 6.58 17.88
N PHE A 27 0.64 6.95 17.19
CA PHE A 27 -0.58 6.16 17.08
C PHE A 27 -0.76 5.66 15.65
N PHE A 28 -0.73 4.35 15.47
CA PHE A 28 -1.00 3.68 14.20
C PHE A 28 -2.49 3.37 14.06
N ILE A 29 -3.12 3.99 13.07
CA ILE A 29 -4.44 3.61 12.60
C ILE A 29 -4.25 2.47 11.60
N LEU A 30 -4.73 1.28 11.98
CA LEU A 30 -4.53 0.07 11.21
C LEU A 30 -5.51 -0.01 10.04
N SER A 31 -4.97 -0.34 8.86
CA SER A 31 -5.74 -0.81 7.71
C SER A 31 -5.73 -2.35 7.69
N PRO A 32 -6.70 -3.02 7.05
CA PRO A 32 -6.75 -4.48 7.01
C PRO A 32 -5.43 -5.09 6.50
N GLY A 33 -4.80 -5.92 7.33
CA GLY A 33 -3.54 -6.60 6.99
C GLY A 33 -2.26 -5.78 7.22
N ALA A 34 -2.36 -4.54 7.68
CA ALA A 34 -1.20 -3.74 8.09
C ALA A 34 -0.77 -4.08 9.52
N ASP A 35 0.53 -4.29 9.71
CA ASP A 35 1.15 -4.51 11.03
C ASP A 35 2.41 -3.63 11.16
N PRO A 36 2.37 -2.56 11.98
CA PRO A 36 3.48 -1.61 12.12
C PRO A 36 4.63 -2.12 12.99
N VAL A 37 4.49 -3.30 13.64
CA VAL A 37 5.47 -3.81 14.61
C VAL A 37 6.84 -3.97 13.96
N LYS A 38 6.90 -4.53 12.75
CA LYS A 38 8.17 -4.82 12.07
C LYS A 38 8.96 -3.54 11.77
N GLU A 39 8.27 -2.48 11.38
CA GLU A 39 8.87 -1.19 11.07
C GLU A 39 9.31 -0.45 12.33
N VAL A 40 8.51 -0.49 13.42
CA VAL A 40 8.92 0.03 14.73
C VAL A 40 10.16 -0.70 15.26
N GLU A 41 10.20 -2.03 15.14
CA GLU A 41 11.38 -2.79 15.54
C GLU A 41 12.59 -2.49 14.67
N ALA A 42 12.42 -2.33 13.35
CA ALA A 42 13.49 -1.97 12.44
C ALA A 42 14.08 -0.59 12.79
N LEU A 43 13.21 0.39 13.07
CA LEU A 43 13.61 1.71 13.52
C LEU A 43 14.34 1.63 14.86
N GLY A 44 13.76 0.93 15.85
CA GLY A 44 14.35 0.80 17.17
C GLY A 44 15.72 0.10 17.14
N ARG A 45 15.92 -0.90 16.27
CA ARG A 45 17.24 -1.53 16.06
C ARG A 45 18.29 -0.52 15.62
N LYS A 46 17.91 0.45 14.78
CA LYS A 46 18.79 1.52 14.29
C LYS A 46 19.04 2.61 15.34
N VAL A 47 18.00 3.02 16.09
CA VAL A 47 18.08 4.18 17.00
C VAL A 47 18.60 3.82 18.39
N ILE A 48 18.08 2.74 18.99
CA ILE A 48 18.34 2.41 20.41
C ILE A 48 19.03 1.05 20.59
N GLN A 49 19.49 0.42 19.51
CA GLN A 49 19.97 -0.97 19.53
C GLN A 49 18.94 -1.89 20.21
N LEU A 50 17.70 -1.80 19.72
CA LEU A 50 16.54 -2.48 20.29
C LEU A 50 16.79 -3.97 20.56
N GLN A 51 16.47 -4.37 21.78
CA GLN A 51 16.47 -5.73 22.30
C GLN A 51 15.10 -6.01 22.92
N ILE A 52 14.38 -6.96 22.33
CA ILE A 52 13.05 -7.37 22.77
C ILE A 52 13.11 -7.84 24.22
N ASN A 53 12.15 -7.38 25.03
CA ASN A 53 12.02 -7.62 26.47
C ASN A 53 13.12 -7.02 27.35
N VAL A 54 14.07 -6.27 26.78
CA VAL A 54 15.10 -5.54 27.53
C VAL A 54 14.78 -4.05 27.49
N ASN A 55 15.03 -3.39 26.36
CA ASN A 55 14.77 -1.95 26.18
C ASN A 55 13.55 -1.67 25.26
N TYR A 56 12.90 -2.72 24.76
CA TYR A 56 11.65 -2.65 24.01
C TYR A 56 10.67 -3.71 24.48
N HIS A 57 9.42 -3.31 24.72
CA HIS A 57 8.36 -4.19 25.20
C HIS A 57 7.14 -4.07 24.30
N ASN A 58 6.75 -5.17 23.68
CA ASN A 58 5.59 -5.25 22.81
C ASN A 58 4.48 -6.05 23.49
N VAL A 59 3.30 -5.44 23.66
CA VAL A 59 2.15 -6.03 24.35
C VAL A 59 0.94 -5.94 23.43
N ALA A 60 0.39 -7.09 23.04
CA ALA A 60 -0.89 -7.15 22.35
C ALA A 60 -2.03 -7.10 23.36
N MET A 61 -2.91 -6.09 23.25
CA MET A 61 -3.99 -5.89 24.21
C MET A 61 -5.07 -6.96 24.04
N GLY A 62 -5.55 -7.43 25.19
CA GLY A 62 -6.54 -8.50 25.31
C GLY A 62 -6.81 -8.78 26.79
N GLN A 63 -7.70 -9.73 27.08
CA GLN A 63 -8.08 -10.03 28.45
C GLN A 63 -6.85 -10.35 29.33
N GLY A 64 -6.69 -9.61 30.43
CA GLY A 64 -5.61 -9.78 31.40
C GLY A 64 -4.26 -9.15 31.03
N GLN A 65 -4.17 -8.43 29.90
CA GLN A 65 -2.95 -7.74 29.47
C GLN A 65 -2.82 -6.32 30.04
N ASP A 66 -3.88 -5.79 30.62
CA ASP A 66 -3.95 -4.46 31.26
C ASP A 66 -2.88 -4.27 32.33
N VAL A 67 -2.70 -5.26 33.23
CA VAL A 67 -1.70 -5.20 34.31
C VAL A 67 -0.28 -5.23 33.74
N VAL A 68 -0.04 -6.07 32.72
CA VAL A 68 1.27 -6.18 32.07
C VAL A 68 1.61 -4.88 31.35
N ALA A 69 0.67 -4.35 30.57
CA ALA A 69 0.83 -3.09 29.83
C ALA A 69 1.16 -1.92 30.79
N MET A 70 0.44 -1.79 31.91
CA MET A 70 0.70 -0.74 32.89
C MET A 70 2.09 -0.87 33.53
N ALA A 71 2.51 -2.10 33.89
CA ALA A 71 3.85 -2.33 34.43
C ALA A 71 4.95 -1.99 33.42
N LYS A 72 4.75 -2.31 32.13
CA LYS A 72 5.70 -1.97 31.06
C LYS A 72 5.74 -0.47 30.78
N LEU A 73 4.61 0.22 30.84
CA LEU A 73 4.56 1.68 30.76
C LEU A 73 5.33 2.34 31.90
N ASP A 74 5.15 1.89 33.14
CA ASP A 74 5.90 2.40 34.30
C ASP A 74 7.41 2.17 34.18
N MET A 75 7.81 1.01 33.68
CA MET A 75 9.21 0.70 33.39
C MET A 75 9.75 1.61 32.28
N GLY A 76 9.03 1.77 31.18
CA GLY A 76 9.43 2.64 30.07
C GLY A 76 9.57 4.10 30.49
N HIS A 77 8.61 4.60 31.27
CA HIS A 77 8.63 5.94 31.83
C HIS A 77 9.90 6.22 32.65
N LYS A 78 10.34 5.26 33.47
CA LYS A 78 11.52 5.40 34.35
C LYS A 78 12.85 5.13 33.65
N GLU A 79 12.91 4.07 32.85
CA GLU A 79 14.16 3.53 32.28
C GLU A 79 14.38 3.94 30.81
N GLY A 80 13.41 4.61 30.20
CA GLY A 80 13.54 5.08 28.81
C GLY A 80 13.28 4.01 27.76
N HIS A 81 12.58 2.93 28.11
CA HIS A 81 12.27 1.86 27.17
C HIS A 81 11.20 2.28 26.17
N TRP A 82 11.19 1.59 25.02
CA TRP A 82 10.14 1.74 24.03
C TRP A 82 9.01 0.76 24.31
N ILE A 83 7.77 1.24 24.32
CA ILE A 83 6.59 0.42 24.63
C ILE A 83 5.66 0.43 23.41
N MET A 84 5.38 -0.74 22.84
CA MET A 84 4.39 -0.95 21.79
C MET A 84 3.16 -1.61 22.38
N LEU A 85 2.01 -0.94 22.29
CA LEU A 85 0.71 -1.45 22.73
C LEU A 85 -0.15 -1.70 21.49
N GLN A 86 -0.40 -2.99 21.18
CA GLN A 86 -1.15 -3.36 19.99
C GLN A 86 -2.64 -3.53 20.25
N ASN A 87 -3.46 -3.20 19.25
CA ASN A 87 -4.90 -3.45 19.25
C ASN A 87 -5.63 -2.87 20.47
N ILE A 88 -5.27 -1.64 20.87
CA ILE A 88 -5.83 -1.02 22.09
C ILE A 88 -7.35 -0.83 22.02
N HIS A 89 -7.93 -0.76 20.82
CA HIS A 89 -9.37 -0.72 20.57
C HIS A 89 -10.14 -1.93 21.10
N LEU A 90 -9.46 -3.07 21.33
CA LEU A 90 -10.04 -4.25 21.96
C LEU A 90 -10.32 -4.05 23.46
N MET A 91 -9.74 -3.02 24.08
CA MET A 91 -9.91 -2.70 25.51
C MET A 91 -10.28 -1.23 25.73
N PRO A 92 -11.45 -0.76 25.26
CA PRO A 92 -11.82 0.67 25.29
C PRO A 92 -11.91 1.26 26.71
N ARG A 93 -12.36 0.47 27.70
CA ARG A 93 -12.39 0.91 29.11
C ARG A 93 -10.99 1.16 29.67
N TRP A 94 -10.04 0.31 29.31
CA TRP A 94 -8.65 0.44 29.73
C TRP A 94 -7.97 1.63 29.05
N CYS A 95 -8.38 2.00 27.84
CA CYS A 95 -7.85 3.18 27.16
C CYS A 95 -8.07 4.47 27.99
N THR A 96 -9.15 4.59 28.76
CA THR A 96 -9.35 5.71 29.70
C THR A 96 -8.31 5.71 30.83
N GLU A 97 -7.86 4.54 31.27
CA GLU A 97 -6.79 4.43 32.27
C GLU A 97 -5.43 4.77 31.67
N LEU A 98 -5.18 4.29 30.44
CA LEU A 98 -3.99 4.64 29.66
C LEU A 98 -3.87 6.15 29.47
N GLU A 99 -4.95 6.84 29.09
CA GLU A 99 -4.99 8.30 28.94
C GLU A 99 -4.53 9.01 30.21
N LYS A 100 -5.12 8.66 31.36
CA LYS A 100 -4.73 9.21 32.67
C LYS A 100 -3.27 8.90 33.02
N LYS A 101 -2.79 7.71 32.65
CA LYS A 101 -1.40 7.31 32.90
C LYS A 101 -0.43 8.18 32.09
N LEU A 102 -0.73 8.42 30.81
CA LEU A 102 0.05 9.30 29.95
C LEU A 102 0.00 10.76 30.42
N ASP A 103 -1.12 11.23 30.96
CA ASP A 103 -1.21 12.54 31.61
C ASP A 103 -0.27 12.67 32.80
N ASN A 104 -0.28 11.69 33.70
CA ASN A 104 0.60 11.70 34.87
C ASN A 104 2.08 11.69 34.44
N PHE A 105 2.43 10.88 33.44
CA PHE A 105 3.79 10.83 32.89
C PHE A 105 4.24 12.15 32.26
N ALA A 106 3.32 12.91 31.65
CA ALA A 106 3.63 14.22 31.10
C ALA A 106 3.88 15.27 32.20
N ILE A 107 3.16 15.18 33.33
CA ILE A 107 3.34 16.06 34.49
C ILE A 107 4.61 15.72 35.26
N GLU A 108 4.85 14.43 35.52
CA GLU A 108 6.01 13.94 36.28
C GLU A 108 7.33 14.12 35.51
N GLY A 109 7.27 14.07 34.19
CA GLY A 109 8.44 14.08 33.31
C GLY A 109 8.97 12.67 33.10
N SER A 110 8.77 12.14 31.88
CA SER A 110 9.28 10.82 31.50
C SER A 110 10.75 10.86 31.13
N HIS A 111 11.43 9.72 31.20
CA HIS A 111 12.79 9.58 30.68
C HIS A 111 12.87 10.07 29.20
N PRO A 112 13.89 10.84 28.78
CA PRO A 112 13.93 11.43 27.42
C PRO A 112 13.86 10.41 26.27
N ASN A 113 14.40 9.20 26.48
CA ASN A 113 14.38 8.11 25.51
C ASN A 113 13.07 7.31 25.49
N PHE A 114 12.17 7.52 26.46
CA PHE A 114 10.89 6.83 26.50
C PHE A 114 10.11 7.15 25.22
N ARG A 115 9.53 6.12 24.61
CA ARG A 115 8.63 6.25 23.46
C ARG A 115 7.48 5.28 23.62
N CYS A 116 6.28 5.77 23.37
CA CYS A 116 5.06 4.99 23.40
C CYS A 116 4.46 4.90 22.00
N PHE A 117 4.22 3.69 21.55
CA PHE A 117 3.61 3.37 20.27
C PHE A 117 2.29 2.66 20.54
N LEU A 118 1.23 3.10 19.87
CA LEU A 118 -0.13 2.58 20.03
C LEU A 118 -0.61 2.10 18.67
N SER A 119 -1.35 0.99 18.59
CA SER A 119 -2.08 0.65 17.36
C SER A 119 -3.52 0.29 17.61
N ALA A 120 -4.38 0.68 16.67
CA ALA A 120 -5.78 0.33 16.69
C ALA A 120 -6.45 0.41 15.32
N ASP A 121 -7.46 -0.43 15.12
CA ASP A 121 -8.47 -0.23 14.08
C ASP A 121 -9.29 1.03 14.37
N PRO A 122 -9.86 1.69 13.35
CA PRO A 122 -10.79 2.79 13.53
C PRO A 122 -11.91 2.43 14.52
N SER A 123 -11.98 3.16 15.63
CA SER A 123 -12.92 2.86 16.72
C SER A 123 -13.31 4.11 17.50
N ASN A 124 -14.61 4.22 17.82
CA ASN A 124 -15.17 5.27 18.68
C ASN A 124 -14.85 5.05 20.17
N GLY A 125 -14.22 3.93 20.53
CA GLY A 125 -13.87 3.59 21.92
C GLY A 125 -12.54 4.16 22.40
N ILE A 126 -11.77 4.81 21.52
CA ILE A 126 -10.49 5.42 21.87
C ILE A 126 -10.72 6.84 22.43
N PRO A 127 -10.23 7.16 23.64
CA PRO A 127 -10.36 8.50 24.20
C PRO A 127 -9.73 9.58 23.33
N ILE A 128 -10.43 10.71 23.23
CA ILE A 128 -9.99 11.85 22.42
C ILE A 128 -8.63 12.38 22.89
N GLY A 129 -8.35 12.41 24.19
CA GLY A 129 -7.06 12.93 24.68
C GLY A 129 -5.87 12.05 24.30
N ILE A 130 -6.05 10.76 24.02
CA ILE A 130 -5.01 9.93 23.38
C ILE A 130 -4.81 10.38 21.93
N LEU A 131 -5.90 10.58 21.18
CA LEU A 131 -5.83 10.97 19.77
C LEU A 131 -5.26 12.38 19.57
N GLU A 132 -5.59 13.32 20.45
CA GLU A 132 -5.13 14.72 20.37
C GLU A 132 -3.64 14.86 20.63
N ARG A 133 -3.08 14.10 21.59
CA ARG A 133 -1.64 14.17 21.92
C ARG A 133 -0.74 13.31 21.05
N SER A 134 -1.31 12.43 20.23
CA SER A 134 -0.54 11.48 19.44
C SER A 134 -0.29 11.97 18.03
N ILE A 135 0.89 11.65 17.50
CA ILE A 135 1.16 11.70 16.06
C ILE A 135 0.44 10.51 15.44
N LYS A 136 -0.54 10.78 14.59
CA LYS A 136 -1.39 9.74 13.98
C LYS A 136 -0.80 9.35 12.63
N LEU A 137 -0.51 8.06 12.46
CA LEU A 137 0.01 7.46 11.24
C LEU A 137 -0.97 6.44 10.71
N THR A 138 -1.27 6.52 9.42
CA THR A 138 -2.02 5.52 8.69
C THR A 138 -1.02 4.74 7.82
N ASN A 139 -0.97 3.41 7.96
CA ASN A 139 -0.28 2.56 6.99
C ASN A 139 -1.27 2.21 5.88
N GLU A 140 -1.75 3.22 5.16
CA GLU A 140 -2.56 2.99 3.98
C GLU A 140 -1.64 2.61 2.81
N PRO A 141 -2.03 1.62 1.97
CA PRO A 141 -1.31 1.39 0.74
C PRO A 141 -1.28 2.69 -0.07
N PRO A 142 -0.26 2.89 -0.93
CA PRO A 142 -0.22 4.02 -1.85
C PRO A 142 -1.58 4.20 -2.52
N GLN A 143 -2.17 5.39 -2.36
CA GLN A 143 -3.44 5.74 -2.99
C GLN A 143 -3.16 6.40 -4.34
N GLY A 144 -4.03 6.12 -5.32
CA GLY A 144 -3.91 6.65 -6.66
C GLY A 144 -3.08 5.77 -7.60
N LEU A 145 -3.39 5.90 -8.88
CA LEU A 145 -2.87 5.10 -9.98
C LEU A 145 -1.36 5.25 -10.13
N LEU A 146 -0.82 6.47 -9.96
CA LEU A 146 0.63 6.71 -10.09
C LEU A 146 1.40 5.86 -9.09
N ALA A 147 0.99 5.93 -7.83
CA ALA A 147 1.66 5.26 -6.74
C ALA A 147 1.49 3.73 -6.83
N ASN A 148 0.32 3.25 -7.23
CA ASN A 148 0.09 1.83 -7.49
C ASN A 148 0.86 1.30 -8.71
N LEU A 149 0.92 2.06 -9.80
CA LEU A 149 1.69 1.70 -11.00
C LEU A 149 3.18 1.63 -10.70
N ARG A 150 3.72 2.64 -10.00
CA ARG A 150 5.11 2.66 -9.53
C ARG A 150 5.42 1.46 -8.66
N ARG A 151 4.54 1.15 -7.69
CA ARG A 151 4.69 -0.02 -6.81
C ARG A 151 4.62 -1.33 -7.59
N ALA A 152 3.67 -1.45 -8.51
CA ALA A 152 3.48 -2.64 -9.34
C ALA A 152 4.71 -2.92 -10.20
N PHE A 153 5.29 -1.89 -10.81
CA PHE A 153 6.46 -2.04 -11.66
C PHE A 153 7.74 -2.29 -10.84
N ALA A 154 7.98 -1.50 -9.79
CA ALA A 154 9.14 -1.63 -8.90
C ALA A 154 9.17 -2.94 -8.09
N PHE A 155 8.06 -3.68 -8.06
CA PHE A 155 8.00 -5.01 -7.46
C PHE A 155 8.86 -6.03 -8.20
N PHE A 156 9.05 -5.87 -9.52
CA PHE A 156 9.85 -6.78 -10.33
C PHE A 156 11.34 -6.47 -10.16
N ASN A 157 12.15 -7.53 -10.02
CA ASN A 157 13.59 -7.37 -9.88
C ASN A 157 14.19 -6.76 -11.15
N LYS A 158 15.04 -5.74 -10.97
CA LYS A 158 15.67 -5.01 -12.06
C LYS A 158 16.51 -5.92 -12.94
N GLU A 159 17.39 -6.72 -12.37
CA GLU A 159 18.31 -7.57 -13.13
C GLU A 159 17.53 -8.58 -13.99
N ASP A 160 16.52 -9.24 -13.40
CA ASP A 160 15.63 -10.14 -14.10
C ASP A 160 14.84 -9.44 -15.21
N PHE A 161 14.42 -8.19 -14.99
CA PHE A 161 13.70 -7.39 -15.99
C PHE A 161 14.61 -7.03 -17.16
N GLU A 162 15.85 -6.63 -16.91
CA GLU A 162 16.79 -6.20 -17.95
C GLU A 162 17.08 -7.30 -18.97
N GLU A 163 17.12 -8.55 -18.52
CA GLU A 163 17.36 -9.73 -19.36
C GLU A 163 16.15 -10.12 -20.23
N ARG A 164 14.98 -9.52 -20.04
CA ARG A 164 13.77 -9.86 -20.79
C ARG A 164 13.75 -9.26 -22.20
N ASP A 165 13.14 -9.99 -23.12
CA ASP A 165 12.85 -9.51 -24.47
C ASP A 165 11.93 -8.28 -24.47
N SER A 166 12.07 -7.42 -25.48
CA SER A 166 11.29 -6.18 -25.62
C SER A 166 9.77 -6.39 -25.51
N LYS A 167 9.25 -7.49 -26.06
CA LYS A 167 7.81 -7.82 -25.98
C LYS A 167 7.37 -8.10 -24.54
N VAL A 168 8.17 -8.87 -23.80
CA VAL A 168 7.89 -9.17 -22.39
C VAL A 168 7.89 -7.88 -21.57
N LYS A 169 8.86 -6.98 -21.83
CA LYS A 169 8.94 -5.68 -21.16
C LYS A 169 7.69 -4.83 -21.40
N SER A 170 7.23 -4.69 -22.65
CA SER A 170 5.99 -3.96 -22.98
C SER A 170 4.76 -4.58 -22.33
N ILE A 171 4.59 -5.90 -22.44
CA ILE A 171 3.41 -6.59 -21.89
C ILE A 171 3.39 -6.50 -20.37
N LEU A 172 4.53 -6.67 -19.71
CA LEU A 172 4.64 -6.52 -18.25
C LEU A 172 4.25 -5.12 -17.80
N PHE A 173 4.69 -4.08 -18.52
CA PHE A 173 4.31 -2.71 -18.20
C PHE A 173 2.80 -2.46 -18.37
N GLY A 174 2.22 -2.91 -19.50
CA GLY A 174 0.77 -2.87 -19.71
C GLY A 174 -0.01 -3.62 -18.62
N LEU A 175 0.53 -4.74 -18.14
CA LEU A 175 -0.05 -5.53 -17.05
C LEU A 175 0.03 -4.81 -15.70
N CYS A 176 1.13 -4.11 -15.42
CA CYS A 176 1.24 -3.24 -14.25
C CYS A 176 0.22 -2.09 -14.29
N HIS A 177 0.01 -1.49 -15.47
CA HIS A 177 -0.99 -0.44 -15.66
C HIS A 177 -2.42 -0.96 -15.46
N PHE A 178 -2.75 -2.09 -16.10
CA PHE A 178 -4.01 -2.79 -15.86
C PHE A 178 -4.24 -3.09 -14.38
N HIS A 179 -3.22 -3.62 -13.68
CA HIS A 179 -3.29 -3.91 -12.25
C HIS A 179 -3.60 -2.65 -11.43
N GLY A 180 -2.91 -1.54 -11.69
CA GLY A 180 -3.14 -0.25 -11.03
C GLY A 180 -4.58 0.25 -11.24
N VAL A 181 -5.09 0.17 -12.47
CA VAL A 181 -6.48 0.53 -12.78
C VAL A 181 -7.44 -0.38 -12.02
N MET A 182 -7.26 -1.71 -12.06
CA MET A 182 -8.15 -2.64 -11.36
C MET A 182 -8.18 -2.44 -9.84
N LEU A 183 -7.05 -2.10 -9.22
CA LEU A 183 -6.97 -1.79 -7.79
C LEU A 183 -7.73 -0.52 -7.41
N GLU A 184 -7.53 0.56 -8.16
CA GLU A 184 -8.00 1.90 -7.78
C GLU A 184 -9.44 2.18 -8.22
N ARG A 185 -9.98 1.43 -9.20
CA ARG A 185 -11.38 1.56 -9.61
C ARG A 185 -12.38 1.46 -8.46
N LYS A 186 -12.06 0.71 -7.40
CA LYS A 186 -12.92 0.57 -6.20
C LYS A 186 -13.23 1.91 -5.51
N LYS A 187 -12.40 2.95 -5.72
CA LYS A 187 -12.61 4.27 -5.13
C LYS A 187 -13.88 4.97 -5.62
N PHE A 188 -14.41 4.57 -6.79
CA PHE A 188 -15.65 5.10 -7.35
C PHE A 188 -16.90 4.33 -6.91
N GLY A 189 -16.78 3.49 -5.88
CA GLY A 189 -17.89 2.71 -5.34
C GLY A 189 -18.60 1.89 -6.43
N PRO A 190 -19.94 1.91 -6.48
CA PRO A 190 -20.73 1.19 -7.48
C PRO A 190 -20.46 1.56 -8.95
N LEU A 191 -19.85 2.72 -9.24
CA LEU A 191 -19.43 3.09 -10.60
C LEU A 191 -18.12 2.39 -11.00
N GLY A 192 -17.31 2.02 -10.01
CA GLY A 192 -16.08 1.27 -10.18
C GLY A 192 -16.35 -0.21 -10.37
N TYR A 193 -17.02 -0.81 -9.37
CA TYR A 193 -17.42 -2.22 -9.32
C TYR A 193 -18.74 -2.38 -8.59
N ASN A 194 -19.50 -3.44 -8.93
CA ASN A 194 -20.67 -3.84 -8.16
C ASN A 194 -20.27 -4.43 -6.79
N MET A 195 -19.12 -5.08 -6.71
CA MET A 195 -18.59 -5.70 -5.47
C MET A 195 -17.11 -5.37 -5.25
N MET A 196 -16.65 -5.47 -4.00
CA MET A 196 -15.25 -5.23 -3.64
C MET A 196 -14.41 -6.51 -3.83
N TYR A 197 -13.41 -6.44 -4.69
CA TYR A 197 -12.51 -7.56 -4.97
C TYR A 197 -11.13 -7.37 -4.32
N PRO A 198 -10.57 -8.41 -3.68
CA PRO A 198 -9.30 -8.32 -2.97
C PRO A 198 -8.09 -8.52 -3.91
N PHE A 199 -8.05 -7.80 -5.04
CA PHE A 199 -6.91 -7.85 -5.95
C PHE A 199 -5.61 -7.46 -5.23
N SER A 200 -4.53 -8.15 -5.57
CA SER A 200 -3.26 -8.07 -4.85
C SER A 200 -2.06 -8.13 -5.79
N ILE A 201 -0.89 -7.75 -5.27
CA ILE A 201 0.37 -7.91 -6.00
C ILE A 201 0.67 -9.38 -6.34
N GLY A 202 0.07 -10.34 -5.62
CA GLY A 202 0.17 -11.76 -5.93
C GLY A 202 -0.43 -12.11 -7.29
N ASP A 203 -1.58 -11.52 -7.62
CA ASP A 203 -2.25 -11.73 -8.90
C ASP A 203 -1.40 -11.19 -10.06
N LEU A 204 -0.77 -10.04 -9.86
CA LEU A 204 0.19 -9.45 -10.81
C LEU A 204 1.43 -10.34 -10.98
N ARG A 205 2.04 -10.79 -9.87
CA ARG A 205 3.22 -11.67 -9.89
C ARG A 205 2.93 -12.98 -10.62
N ASP A 206 1.79 -13.60 -10.36
CA ASP A 206 1.44 -14.89 -10.92
C ASP A 206 1.07 -14.74 -12.41
N SER A 207 0.41 -13.64 -12.78
CA SER A 207 0.19 -13.25 -14.18
C SER A 207 1.51 -13.02 -14.94
N ALA A 208 2.47 -12.30 -14.34
CA ALA A 208 3.79 -12.11 -14.93
C ALA A 208 4.58 -13.43 -15.06
N SER A 209 4.43 -14.33 -14.09
CA SER A 209 5.04 -15.66 -14.16
C SER A 209 4.47 -16.48 -15.32
N VAL A 210 3.15 -16.40 -15.55
CA VAL A 210 2.52 -16.97 -16.75
C VAL A 210 3.08 -16.32 -18.01
N LEU A 211 3.14 -14.99 -18.08
CA LEU A 211 3.67 -14.26 -19.22
C LEU A 211 5.08 -14.76 -19.61
N TYR A 212 5.98 -14.87 -18.63
CA TYR A 212 7.35 -15.35 -18.87
C TYR A 212 7.34 -16.78 -19.41
N ASN A 213 6.63 -17.69 -18.74
CA ASN A 213 6.54 -19.08 -19.18
C ASN A 213 5.92 -19.21 -20.57
N TYR A 214 4.91 -18.39 -20.90
CA TYR A 214 4.22 -18.48 -22.18
C TYR A 214 5.10 -17.98 -23.32
N LEU A 215 5.82 -16.86 -23.12
CA LEU A 215 6.64 -16.25 -24.18
C LEU A 215 8.02 -16.89 -24.33
N GLU A 216 8.62 -17.43 -23.26
CA GLU A 216 9.89 -18.16 -23.35
C GLU A 216 9.73 -19.52 -24.05
N ASN A 217 8.59 -20.19 -23.84
CA ASN A 217 8.31 -21.50 -24.45
C ASN A 217 7.65 -21.39 -25.82
N ALA A 218 7.03 -20.26 -26.14
CA ALA A 218 6.45 -20.03 -27.46
C ALA A 218 7.55 -19.72 -28.47
N SER A 219 7.89 -20.68 -29.35
CA SER A 219 8.72 -20.45 -30.54
C SER A 219 8.06 -19.53 -31.60
N SER A 220 6.94 -18.90 -31.23
CA SER A 220 6.06 -18.10 -32.08
C SER A 220 6.48 -16.64 -32.06
N VAL A 221 6.57 -16.02 -33.25
CA VAL A 221 6.78 -14.57 -33.39
C VAL A 221 5.56 -13.78 -32.90
N LYS A 222 4.36 -14.38 -32.90
CA LYS A 222 3.11 -13.73 -32.55
C LYS A 222 2.77 -13.95 -31.07
N VAL A 223 2.36 -12.87 -30.39
CA VAL A 223 1.86 -12.92 -29.02
C VAL A 223 0.46 -13.56 -28.99
N PRO A 224 0.22 -14.57 -28.16
CA PRO A 224 -1.08 -15.23 -28.06
C PRO A 224 -2.01 -14.44 -27.14
N TRP A 225 -2.50 -13.30 -27.63
CA TRP A 225 -3.30 -12.38 -26.81
C TRP A 225 -4.58 -12.99 -26.24
N ASP A 226 -5.26 -13.86 -26.97
CA ASP A 226 -6.47 -14.52 -26.49
C ASP A 226 -6.18 -15.39 -25.25
N ASP A 227 -5.09 -16.15 -25.27
CA ASP A 227 -4.68 -16.98 -24.14
C ASP A 227 -4.27 -16.12 -22.94
N LEU A 228 -3.48 -15.06 -23.17
CA LEU A 228 -3.05 -14.15 -22.11
C LEU A 228 -4.25 -13.43 -21.48
N ARG A 229 -5.18 -12.90 -22.29
CA ARG A 229 -6.40 -12.25 -21.79
C ARG A 229 -7.29 -13.23 -21.03
N TYR A 230 -7.42 -14.46 -21.50
CA TYR A 230 -8.16 -15.49 -20.79
C TYR A 230 -7.52 -15.82 -19.44
N ILE A 231 -6.20 -16.07 -19.41
CA ILE A 231 -5.53 -16.44 -18.16
C ILE A 231 -5.56 -15.26 -17.16
N PHE A 232 -5.24 -14.04 -17.59
CA PHE A 232 -5.27 -12.88 -16.70
C PHE A 232 -6.70 -12.57 -16.26
N GLY A 233 -7.65 -12.60 -17.19
CA GLY A 233 -9.02 -12.15 -16.97
C GLY A 233 -9.92 -13.16 -16.27
N GLU A 234 -9.90 -14.43 -16.68
CA GLU A 234 -10.79 -15.46 -16.12
C GLU A 234 -10.14 -16.21 -14.95
N ILE A 235 -8.82 -16.38 -14.97
CA ILE A 235 -8.12 -17.20 -13.95
C ILE A 235 -7.54 -16.31 -12.85
N MET A 236 -6.67 -15.37 -13.19
CA MET A 236 -5.92 -14.58 -12.19
C MET A 236 -6.83 -13.57 -11.48
N TYR A 237 -7.40 -12.62 -12.23
CA TYR A 237 -8.31 -11.63 -11.66
C TYR A 237 -9.74 -12.18 -11.55
N GLY A 238 -10.20 -12.93 -12.56
CA GLY A 238 -11.54 -13.52 -12.62
C GLY A 238 -11.83 -14.55 -11.52
N GLY A 239 -10.79 -15.15 -10.92
CA GLY A 239 -10.92 -16.01 -9.75
C GLY A 239 -11.47 -15.29 -8.52
N HIS A 240 -11.32 -13.96 -8.44
CA HIS A 240 -11.89 -13.12 -7.38
C HIS A 240 -13.28 -12.58 -7.72
N ILE A 241 -13.59 -12.45 -9.02
CA ILE A 241 -14.78 -11.74 -9.50
C ILE A 241 -15.99 -12.66 -9.46
N VAL A 242 -17.02 -12.29 -8.70
CA VAL A 242 -18.25 -13.09 -8.58
C VAL A 242 -19.43 -12.51 -9.35
N ASP A 243 -19.39 -11.23 -9.71
CA ASP A 243 -20.42 -10.57 -10.51
C ASP A 243 -20.10 -10.62 -12.01
N ASP A 244 -21.10 -10.93 -12.84
CA ASP A 244 -20.92 -11.12 -14.28
C ASP A 244 -20.65 -9.80 -15.02
N TRP A 245 -21.18 -8.68 -14.54
CA TRP A 245 -20.90 -7.37 -15.14
C TRP A 245 -19.49 -6.89 -14.80
N ASP A 246 -19.04 -7.10 -13.56
CA ASP A 246 -17.67 -6.83 -13.17
C ASP A 246 -16.67 -7.74 -13.91
N ARG A 247 -17.05 -9.00 -14.19
CA ARG A 247 -16.24 -9.92 -15.01
C ARG A 247 -16.12 -9.38 -16.43
N LYS A 248 -17.23 -9.01 -17.04
CA LYS A 248 -17.24 -8.40 -18.38
C LYS A 248 -16.39 -7.13 -18.42
N LEU A 249 -16.47 -6.30 -17.38
CA LEU A 249 -15.63 -5.12 -17.23
C LEU A 249 -14.15 -5.49 -17.23
N CYS A 250 -13.72 -6.42 -16.38
CA CYS A 250 -12.33 -6.87 -16.31
C CYS A 250 -11.80 -7.31 -17.69
N LEU A 251 -12.58 -8.12 -18.42
CA LEU A 251 -12.23 -8.58 -19.76
C LEU A 251 -12.14 -7.42 -20.76
N THR A 252 -13.07 -6.47 -20.75
CA THR A 252 -13.02 -5.29 -21.63
C THR A 252 -11.79 -4.42 -21.37
N TYR A 253 -11.34 -4.30 -20.13
CA TYR A 253 -10.09 -3.60 -19.83
C TYR A 253 -8.86 -4.38 -20.30
N LEU A 254 -8.87 -5.71 -20.19
CA LEU A 254 -7.80 -6.54 -20.76
C LEU A 254 -7.76 -6.47 -22.28
N GLU A 255 -8.89 -6.42 -22.97
CA GLU A 255 -8.94 -6.17 -24.41
C GLU A 255 -8.33 -4.82 -24.77
N PHE A 256 -8.59 -3.78 -23.97
CA PHE A 256 -8.00 -2.45 -24.15
C PHE A 256 -6.49 -2.42 -23.90
N PHE A 257 -5.96 -3.13 -22.90
CA PHE A 257 -4.53 -3.07 -22.59
C PHE A 257 -3.68 -4.11 -23.34
N MET A 258 -4.23 -5.29 -23.64
CA MET A 258 -3.47 -6.45 -24.11
C MET A 258 -3.76 -6.70 -25.58
N HIS A 259 -3.11 -5.92 -26.45
CA HIS A 259 -3.23 -6.00 -27.91
C HIS A 259 -1.90 -5.68 -28.60
N ASP A 260 -1.81 -5.92 -29.91
CA ASP A 260 -0.53 -5.86 -30.64
C ASP A 260 0.13 -4.47 -30.57
N GLU A 261 -0.66 -3.38 -30.61
CA GLU A 261 -0.13 -2.01 -30.56
C GLU A 261 0.53 -1.66 -29.21
N LEU A 262 0.31 -2.43 -28.13
CA LEU A 262 1.06 -2.29 -26.88
C LEU A 262 2.56 -2.54 -27.07
N LEU A 263 2.94 -3.35 -28.07
CA LEU A 263 4.34 -3.68 -28.35
C LEU A 263 5.11 -2.51 -28.98
N ASP A 264 4.39 -1.53 -29.52
CA ASP A 264 4.94 -0.32 -30.11
C ASP A 264 4.65 0.89 -29.20
N GLU A 265 3.58 1.65 -29.48
CA GLU A 265 3.11 2.80 -28.72
C GLU A 265 1.58 2.79 -28.73
N THR A 266 0.96 2.76 -27.56
CA THR A 266 -0.50 2.80 -27.42
C THR A 266 -0.96 3.66 -26.25
N GLU A 267 -2.22 4.06 -26.30
CA GLU A 267 -2.85 4.85 -25.25
C GLU A 267 -3.11 3.97 -24.02
N LEU A 268 -2.71 4.44 -22.84
CA LEU A 268 -2.96 3.73 -21.58
C LEU A 268 -4.15 4.31 -20.82
N VAL A 269 -4.73 5.41 -21.27
CA VAL A 269 -5.97 5.99 -20.73
C VAL A 269 -7.19 5.35 -21.43
N PRO A 270 -7.94 4.46 -20.75
CA PRO A 270 -9.00 3.70 -21.39
C PRO A 270 -10.20 4.56 -21.77
N PHE A 271 -10.77 4.27 -22.94
CA PHE A 271 -12.06 4.80 -23.43
C PHE A 271 -12.19 6.34 -23.42
N THR A 272 -11.05 7.04 -23.47
CA THR A 272 -10.96 8.50 -23.46
C THR A 272 -10.45 9.01 -24.79
N ASP A 273 -10.90 10.20 -25.18
CA ASP A 273 -10.39 10.92 -26.34
C ASP A 273 -8.94 11.38 -26.07
N PRO A 274 -7.93 10.90 -26.82
CA PRO A 274 -6.52 11.26 -26.60
C PRO A 274 -6.23 12.76 -26.72
N SER A 275 -7.11 13.52 -27.41
CA SER A 275 -6.98 14.98 -27.48
C SER A 275 -7.27 15.70 -26.17
N LYS A 276 -7.93 15.03 -25.21
CA LYS A 276 -8.31 15.57 -23.91
C LYS A 276 -7.36 15.13 -22.80
N LEU A 277 -6.92 13.88 -22.84
CA LEU A 277 -6.03 13.28 -21.86
C LEU A 277 -5.33 12.11 -22.52
N SER A 278 -4.01 12.05 -22.39
CA SER A 278 -3.18 11.00 -22.98
C SER A 278 -2.02 10.63 -22.06
N PHE A 279 -1.73 9.34 -22.01
CA PHE A 279 -0.56 8.76 -21.40
C PHE A 279 -0.18 7.50 -22.19
N LEU A 280 0.87 7.60 -23.01
CA LEU A 280 1.25 6.52 -23.92
C LEU A 280 2.12 5.47 -23.23
N SER A 281 2.10 4.24 -23.74
CA SER A 281 3.07 3.22 -23.36
C SER A 281 4.48 3.63 -23.81
N PRO A 282 5.51 3.53 -22.94
CA PRO A 282 6.87 3.84 -23.34
C PRO A 282 7.45 2.73 -24.22
N ALA A 283 8.36 3.10 -25.11
CA ALA A 283 9.14 2.13 -25.87
C ALA A 283 9.97 1.23 -24.94
N PRO A 284 10.19 -0.06 -25.29
CA PRO A 284 11.03 -0.97 -24.54
C PRO A 284 12.41 -0.39 -24.21
N SER A 285 12.69 -0.27 -22.91
CA SER A 285 13.94 0.32 -22.39
C SER A 285 14.37 -0.36 -21.08
N SER A 286 15.38 0.18 -20.42
CA SER A 286 15.79 -0.20 -19.07
C SER A 286 14.70 0.04 -18.04
N HIS A 287 14.78 -0.71 -16.94
CA HIS A 287 13.90 -0.62 -15.78
C HIS A 287 13.80 0.83 -15.26
N GLU A 288 14.94 1.54 -15.15
CA GLU A 288 14.94 2.94 -14.73
C GLU A 288 14.11 3.84 -15.64
N LYS A 289 14.17 3.68 -16.97
CA LYS A 289 13.42 4.56 -17.87
C LYS A 289 11.92 4.32 -17.81
N TYR A 290 11.50 3.09 -17.52
CA TYR A 290 10.09 2.81 -17.24
C TYR A 290 9.63 3.52 -15.96
N LEU A 291 10.44 3.50 -14.89
CA LEU A 291 10.14 4.27 -13.67
C LEU A 291 10.11 5.78 -13.94
N GLU A 292 11.07 6.32 -14.69
CA GLU A 292 11.07 7.73 -15.11
C GLU A 292 9.81 8.09 -15.91
N HIS A 293 9.36 7.20 -16.80
CA HIS A 293 8.13 7.38 -17.58
C HIS A 293 6.87 7.39 -16.72
N ILE A 294 6.80 6.55 -15.68
CA ILE A 294 5.67 6.55 -14.74
C ILE A 294 5.51 7.92 -14.07
N GLU A 295 6.61 8.59 -13.73
CA GLU A 295 6.60 9.92 -13.12
C GLU A 295 6.09 11.02 -14.08
N LEU A 296 6.02 10.74 -15.39
CA LEU A 296 5.45 11.66 -16.38
C LEU A 296 3.93 11.54 -16.49
N MET A 297 3.29 10.59 -15.78
CA MET A 297 1.84 10.41 -15.86
C MET A 297 1.13 11.70 -15.38
N PRO A 298 0.17 12.22 -16.16
CA PRO A 298 -0.62 13.38 -15.75
C PRO A 298 -1.34 13.15 -14.43
N VAL A 299 -1.79 14.26 -13.82
CA VAL A 299 -2.64 14.20 -12.61
C VAL A 299 -3.83 13.30 -12.89
N GLU A 300 -4.00 12.33 -12.01
CA GLU A 300 -5.05 11.35 -12.11
C GLU A 300 -6.44 12.01 -12.07
N THR A 301 -7.34 11.51 -12.92
CA THR A 301 -8.75 11.90 -13.01
C THR A 301 -9.59 10.62 -13.25
N PRO A 302 -10.93 10.65 -13.12
CA PRO A 302 -11.76 9.49 -13.43
C PRO A 302 -11.56 8.89 -14.82
N GLN A 303 -11.08 9.69 -15.78
CA GLN A 303 -10.82 9.28 -17.15
C GLN A 303 -9.67 8.26 -17.27
N PHE A 304 -8.69 8.27 -16.35
CA PHE A 304 -7.67 7.21 -16.25
C PHE A 304 -8.27 5.83 -15.96
N PHE A 305 -9.51 5.80 -15.48
CA PHE A 305 -10.28 4.61 -15.22
C PHE A 305 -11.42 4.45 -16.22
N GLY A 306 -11.41 5.14 -17.37
CA GLY A 306 -12.47 5.06 -18.36
C GLY A 306 -13.85 5.49 -17.85
N LEU A 307 -13.88 6.31 -16.80
CA LEU A 307 -15.10 6.86 -16.22
C LEU A 307 -15.31 8.30 -16.67
N HIS A 308 -16.58 8.71 -16.68
CA HIS A 308 -16.95 10.10 -16.93
C HIS A 308 -16.39 11.02 -15.82
N PRO A 309 -15.93 12.25 -16.12
CA PRO A 309 -15.38 13.18 -15.12
C PRO A 309 -16.26 13.40 -13.87
N ASN A 310 -17.59 13.33 -14.03
CA ASN A 310 -18.53 13.46 -12.91
C ASN A 310 -18.45 12.31 -11.87
N ALA A 311 -17.74 11.21 -12.15
CA ALA A 311 -17.58 10.12 -11.20
C ALA A 311 -16.77 10.53 -9.94
N GLU A 312 -16.07 11.66 -9.98
CA GLU A 312 -15.34 12.23 -8.83
C GLU A 312 -16.24 12.93 -7.80
N ILE A 313 -17.50 13.20 -8.16
CA ILE A 313 -18.45 13.99 -7.35
C ILE A 313 -19.23 13.09 -6.36
N GLY A 314 -19.14 11.77 -6.51
CA GLY A 314 -19.97 10.76 -5.82
C GLY A 314 -19.42 10.26 -4.49
#